data_AF-A0AAN9CFI8-F1
#
_entry.id   AF-A0AAN9CFI8-F1
#
_cell.length_a   1.000
_cell.length_b   1.000
_cell.length_c   1.000
_cell.angle_alpha   90.00
_cell.angle_beta   90.00
_cell.angle_gamma   90.00
#
_symmetry.space_group_name_H-M   'P 1'
#
loop_
_entity.id
_entity.type
_entity.pdbx_description
1 polymer ?
#
loop_
_entity_poly.entity_id
_entity_poly.type
_entity_poly.pdbx_seq_one_letter_code
_entity_poly.pdbx_strand_id
1 'polypeptide(L)'
;MSSKVFATWVLLATSTMITLSNQSCISKWFDRDDPSGNGDYELLADLLNMYPGEICPNPIGIEAETISGQPASQTGNVFEVYNPTTGFSCVNANQGGGFCADYKVRFTCPEEWCSNCRTPWFDRDNPGGVGDYETLSLILVTYPLQACAQPIAIEVTTVSGTPVLPTGNSFQVYDPTQGFVCVNAQQKGGCQDYRVRFTCPTSFCLPKCVTRWFDSDDPNTNGGDSELLTALLSLYPGYICPNPLGIEAQTISGLPASQTGNVFEVFNPITGFSCVNANQGGGLCVDYKVRFTCPEEWCSKCRTPWFDRDNPGGVGDFETLSLTLIAYPLQVCAQPIAIEVTTVSGTPVLPGSNFQVYDPLQGFECVNAPQSGWNCQDYKVRYTCLPHFCNISVLTSLPLDVTNMTNQQV
;
A
#
# COMPACT_ATOMS: atom_id res chain seq x y z
N MET A 1 -66.25 28.31 -29.71
CA MET A 1 -64.93 27.69 -29.90
C MET A 1 -63.87 28.58 -29.28
N SER A 2 -62.99 27.96 -28.48
CA SER A 2 -61.68 28.47 -28.03
C SER A 2 -61.61 29.45 -26.85
N SER A 3 -61.61 28.89 -25.63
CA SER A 3 -60.80 29.39 -24.52
C SER A 3 -59.32 29.37 -24.89
N LYS A 4 -58.56 30.43 -24.58
CA LYS A 4 -57.10 30.34 -24.44
C LYS A 4 -56.66 31.09 -23.19
N VAL A 5 -56.27 30.31 -22.20
CA VAL A 5 -55.58 30.71 -20.97
C VAL A 5 -54.16 31.11 -21.35
N PHE A 6 -53.71 32.29 -20.93
CA PHE A 6 -52.30 32.67 -20.95
C PHE A 6 -51.60 32.04 -19.76
N ALA A 7 -50.79 31.01 -20.00
CA ALA A 7 -49.91 30.41 -19.01
C ALA A 7 -48.52 31.04 -19.13
N THR A 8 -48.09 31.65 -18.03
CA THR A 8 -46.78 32.21 -17.73
C THR A 8 -45.72 31.12 -17.78
N TRP A 9 -44.66 31.30 -18.56
CA TRP A 9 -43.47 30.44 -18.49
C TRP A 9 -42.46 31.08 -17.54
N VAL A 10 -42.46 30.60 -16.30
CA VAL A 10 -41.34 30.77 -15.37
C VAL A 10 -40.26 29.78 -15.81
N LEU A 11 -39.16 30.30 -16.34
CA LEU A 11 -37.91 29.55 -16.50
C LEU A 11 -37.36 29.27 -15.09
N LEU A 12 -37.70 28.10 -14.55
CA LEU A 12 -36.99 27.52 -13.41
C LEU A 12 -35.59 27.15 -13.89
N ALA A 13 -34.63 28.04 -13.67
CA ALA A 13 -33.23 27.68 -13.62
C ALA A 13 -33.05 26.75 -12.42
N THR A 14 -33.05 25.44 -12.68
CA THR A 14 -32.59 24.45 -11.71
C THR A 14 -31.08 24.65 -11.60
N SER A 15 -30.70 25.49 -10.64
CA SER A 15 -29.34 25.58 -10.14
C SER A 15 -28.98 24.22 -9.57
N THR A 16 -28.49 23.33 -10.42
CA THR A 16 -27.67 22.22 -9.98
C THR A 16 -26.42 22.85 -9.41
N MET A 17 -26.45 23.07 -8.10
CA MET A 17 -25.24 23.20 -7.30
C MET A 17 -24.47 21.89 -7.53
N ILE A 18 -23.63 21.87 -8.55
CA ILE A 18 -22.51 20.94 -8.62
C ILE A 18 -21.67 21.33 -7.41
N THR A 19 -21.90 20.66 -6.28
CA THR A 19 -20.91 20.58 -5.24
C THR A 19 -19.68 20.01 -5.92
N LEU A 20 -18.73 20.88 -6.30
CA LEU A 20 -17.42 20.45 -6.75
C LEU A 20 -16.88 19.57 -5.63
N SER A 21 -16.92 18.27 -5.85
CA SER A 21 -16.15 17.29 -5.11
C SER A 21 -14.68 17.59 -5.39
N ASN A 22 -14.13 18.61 -4.72
CA ASN A 22 -12.71 18.97 -4.75
C ASN A 22 -11.88 17.94 -3.93
N GLN A 23 -12.16 16.65 -4.10
CA GLN A 23 -11.23 15.60 -3.70
C GLN A 23 -10.43 15.25 -4.94
N SER A 24 -9.15 15.53 -4.88
CA SER A 24 -8.17 15.25 -5.92
C SER A 24 -6.89 14.87 -5.20
N CYS A 25 -6.17 13.87 -5.70
CA CYS A 25 -4.93 13.43 -5.09
C CYS A 25 -3.74 14.11 -5.73
N ILE A 26 -2.69 14.31 -4.94
CA ILE A 26 -1.43 14.90 -5.37
C ILE A 26 -0.41 13.78 -5.53
N SER A 27 0.18 13.67 -6.73
CA SER A 27 1.21 12.66 -7.00
C SER A 27 2.49 12.92 -6.20
N LYS A 28 3.40 11.95 -6.20
CA LYS A 28 4.80 12.19 -5.82
C LYS A 28 5.45 13.21 -6.76
N TRP A 29 6.62 13.72 -6.36
CA TRP A 29 7.47 14.51 -7.23
C TRP A 29 8.17 13.63 -8.28
N PHE A 30 8.32 14.17 -9.48
CA PHE A 30 9.02 13.58 -10.62
C PHE A 30 10.06 14.56 -11.12
N ASP A 31 11.23 14.02 -11.41
CA ASP A 31 12.43 14.70 -11.90
C ASP A 31 13.06 13.73 -12.91
N ARG A 32 13.10 14.13 -14.17
CA ARG A 32 13.53 13.30 -15.29
C ARG A 32 14.65 13.96 -16.09
N ASP A 33 14.79 15.29 -16.07
CA ASP A 33 15.80 16.00 -16.85
C ASP A 33 16.55 17.05 -16.01
N ASP A 34 17.88 17.00 -16.04
CA ASP A 34 18.71 18.06 -15.45
C ASP A 34 18.75 19.28 -16.40
N PRO A 35 19.02 20.52 -15.92
CA PRO A 35 19.10 21.74 -16.74
C PRO A 35 20.27 21.80 -17.73
N SER A 36 20.97 20.68 -17.92
CA SER A 36 22.11 20.54 -18.81
C SER A 36 21.70 20.64 -20.29
N GLY A 37 22.61 21.08 -21.16
CA GLY A 37 22.31 21.24 -22.58
C GLY A 37 21.30 22.37 -22.85
N ASN A 38 20.10 22.01 -23.33
CA ASN A 38 19.14 22.99 -23.87
C ASN A 38 18.18 23.59 -22.84
N GLY A 39 18.08 23.01 -21.65
CA GLY A 39 17.11 23.40 -20.64
C GLY A 39 16.78 22.24 -19.73
N ASP A 40 15.65 22.33 -19.06
CA ASP A 40 15.07 21.32 -18.18
C ASP A 40 13.62 21.05 -18.64
N TYR A 41 13.27 19.77 -18.82
CA TYR A 41 12.06 19.30 -19.48
C TYR A 41 11.37 18.17 -18.71
N GLU A 42 10.36 18.56 -17.95
CA GLU A 42 9.45 17.67 -17.22
C GLU A 42 8.13 17.49 -17.97
N LEU A 43 8.22 16.92 -19.19
CA LEU A 43 7.08 16.73 -20.07
C LEU A 43 6.22 15.54 -19.65
N LEU A 44 4.89 15.73 -19.59
CA LEU A 44 3.96 14.70 -19.12
C LEU A 44 4.04 13.41 -19.95
N ALA A 45 4.19 13.52 -21.27
CA ALA A 45 4.27 12.34 -22.14
C ALA A 45 5.49 11.46 -21.83
N ASP A 46 6.64 12.08 -21.55
CA ASP A 46 7.86 11.36 -21.20
C ASP A 46 7.76 10.75 -19.80
N LEU A 47 7.20 11.49 -18.85
CA LEU A 47 6.96 11.02 -17.49
C LEU A 47 5.98 9.84 -17.44
N LEU A 48 4.88 9.88 -18.21
CA LEU A 48 3.93 8.76 -18.31
C LEU A 48 4.56 7.48 -18.89
N ASN A 49 5.53 7.63 -19.79
CA ASN A 49 6.27 6.51 -20.35
C ASN A 49 7.31 5.95 -19.36
N MET A 50 8.00 6.83 -18.63
CA MET A 50 9.02 6.45 -17.65
C MET A 50 8.41 5.85 -16.37
N TYR A 51 7.26 6.36 -15.93
CA TYR A 51 6.58 5.98 -14.68
C TYR A 51 5.14 5.50 -14.94
N PRO A 52 4.97 4.36 -15.63
CA PRO A 52 3.65 3.89 -16.06
C PRO A 52 2.74 3.59 -14.86
N GLY A 53 1.58 4.24 -14.83
CA GLY A 53 0.57 4.05 -13.79
C GLY A 53 0.83 4.83 -12.50
N GLU A 54 1.90 5.63 -12.43
CA GLU A 54 2.19 6.48 -11.27
C GLU A 54 1.65 7.92 -11.41
N ILE A 55 1.28 8.30 -12.62
CA ILE A 55 0.66 9.60 -12.96
C ILE A 55 -0.64 9.32 -13.69
N CYS A 56 -1.70 10.08 -13.38
CA CYS A 56 -2.94 9.99 -14.14
C CYS A 56 -2.73 10.46 -15.60
N PRO A 57 -3.37 9.82 -16.59
CA PRO A 57 -3.19 10.19 -18.00
C PRO A 57 -3.65 11.61 -18.34
N ASN A 58 -4.60 12.16 -17.57
CA ASN A 58 -5.17 13.48 -17.78
C ASN A 58 -5.18 14.25 -16.43
N PRO A 59 -4.03 14.81 -16.01
CA PRO A 59 -3.97 15.60 -14.78
C PRO A 59 -4.72 16.92 -14.94
N ILE A 60 -5.22 17.44 -13.83
CA ILE A 60 -6.01 18.69 -13.76
C ILE A 60 -5.24 19.85 -13.15
N GLY A 61 -4.06 19.58 -12.59
CA GLY A 61 -3.16 20.56 -12.02
C GLY A 61 -1.72 20.09 -12.10
N ILE A 62 -0.79 21.05 -12.09
CA ILE A 62 0.66 20.81 -12.05
C ILE A 62 1.30 21.82 -11.11
N GLU A 63 2.23 21.33 -10.30
CA GLU A 63 3.14 22.14 -9.50
C GLU A 63 4.57 21.89 -9.96
N ALA A 64 5.40 22.92 -9.93
CA ALA A 64 6.81 22.84 -10.27
C ALA A 64 7.61 23.60 -9.20
N GLU A 65 8.67 22.98 -8.71
CA GLU A 65 9.63 23.60 -7.80
C GLU A 65 11.03 23.15 -8.17
N THR A 66 12.04 23.93 -7.77
CA THR A 66 13.42 23.47 -7.92
C THR A 66 13.68 22.24 -7.04
N ILE A 67 14.73 21.48 -7.32
CA ILE A 67 15.15 20.36 -6.45
C ILE A 67 15.38 20.83 -4.99
N SER A 68 15.78 22.09 -4.81
CA SER A 68 15.95 22.73 -3.49
C SER A 68 14.66 23.17 -2.79
N GLY A 69 13.48 22.99 -3.40
CA GLY A 69 12.17 23.32 -2.83
C GLY A 69 11.72 24.77 -3.05
N GLN A 70 12.44 25.56 -3.86
CA GLN A 70 11.96 26.89 -4.25
C GLN A 70 10.86 26.77 -5.31
N PRO A 71 9.65 27.35 -5.10
CA PRO A 71 8.59 27.32 -6.09
C PRO A 71 9.02 27.95 -7.42
N ALA A 72 8.65 27.34 -8.55
CA ALA A 72 9.09 27.79 -9.87
C ALA A 72 8.76 29.27 -10.14
N SER A 73 7.59 29.74 -9.67
CA SER A 73 7.15 31.13 -9.79
C SER A 73 8.06 32.16 -9.11
N GLN A 74 8.95 31.74 -8.21
CA GLN A 74 9.87 32.61 -7.46
C GLN A 74 11.30 32.60 -8.01
N THR A 75 11.60 31.75 -9.01
CA THR A 75 12.96 31.60 -9.55
C THR A 75 13.34 32.72 -10.51
N GLY A 76 12.35 33.34 -11.16
CA GLY A 76 12.57 34.34 -12.20
C GLY A 76 12.91 33.75 -13.58
N ASN A 77 12.97 32.42 -13.72
CA ASN A 77 13.10 31.77 -15.03
C ASN A 77 11.82 31.95 -15.87
N VAL A 78 11.99 31.94 -17.19
CA VAL A 78 10.91 32.01 -18.17
C VAL A 78 10.58 30.59 -18.64
N PHE A 79 9.35 30.15 -18.41
CA PHE A 79 8.91 28.80 -18.77
C PHE A 79 8.24 28.79 -20.15
N GLU A 80 8.68 27.88 -21.02
CA GLU A 80 8.06 27.68 -22.33
C GLU A 80 6.74 26.91 -22.20
N VAL A 81 6.72 25.93 -21.28
CA VAL A 81 5.54 25.15 -20.94
C VAL A 81 5.37 25.14 -19.43
N TYR A 82 4.15 25.42 -18.96
CA TYR A 82 3.75 25.22 -17.57
C TYR A 82 2.23 24.99 -17.51
N ASN A 83 1.80 23.77 -17.84
CA ASN A 83 0.38 23.40 -17.80
C ASN A 83 0.23 21.88 -17.61
N PRO A 84 -0.86 21.40 -16.99
CA PRO A 84 -0.97 19.98 -16.63
C PRO A 84 -1.02 19.06 -17.85
N THR A 85 -1.56 19.50 -18.98
CA THR A 85 -1.73 18.64 -20.17
C THR A 85 -0.41 18.37 -20.90
N THR A 86 0.56 19.28 -20.80
CA THR A 86 1.85 19.17 -21.50
C THR A 86 3.00 18.86 -20.54
N GLY A 87 2.95 19.36 -19.31
CA GLY A 87 4.02 19.26 -18.32
C GLY A 87 4.65 20.62 -18.03
N PHE A 88 5.96 20.62 -17.83
CA PHE A 88 6.76 21.80 -17.54
C PHE A 88 8.03 21.80 -18.41
N SER A 89 8.44 22.97 -18.89
CA SER A 89 9.75 23.13 -19.50
C SER A 89 10.32 24.52 -19.32
N CYS A 90 11.60 24.56 -19.01
CA CYS A 90 12.45 25.73 -19.03
C CYS A 90 13.50 25.55 -20.13
N VAL A 91 13.67 26.54 -21.00
CA VAL A 91 14.65 26.48 -22.09
C VAL A 91 15.76 27.52 -21.87
N ASN A 92 17.01 27.08 -21.86
CA ASN A 92 18.19 27.91 -21.56
C ASN A 92 18.28 29.13 -22.50
N ALA A 93 17.97 28.95 -23.79
CA ALA A 93 17.99 30.04 -24.78
C ALA A 93 17.00 31.18 -24.47
N ASN A 94 15.94 30.91 -23.71
CA ASN A 94 14.90 31.88 -23.37
C ASN A 94 15.20 32.68 -22.08
N GLN A 95 16.27 32.35 -21.36
CA GLN A 95 16.56 32.92 -20.03
C GLN A 95 17.31 34.26 -20.05
N GLY A 96 17.42 34.93 -21.21
CA GLY A 96 18.01 36.27 -21.31
C GLY A 96 19.47 36.38 -20.83
N GLY A 97 20.24 35.28 -20.91
CA GLY A 97 21.64 35.21 -20.47
C GLY A 97 21.87 34.39 -19.19
N GLY A 98 20.82 33.85 -18.57
CA GLY A 98 20.90 32.85 -17.49
C GLY A 98 20.76 31.40 -17.99
N PHE A 99 20.68 30.47 -17.04
CA PHE A 99 20.34 29.07 -17.26
C PHE A 99 19.05 28.76 -16.50
N CYS A 100 18.38 27.69 -16.91
CA CYS A 100 17.31 27.10 -16.14
C CYS A 100 17.85 26.61 -14.79
N ALA A 101 17.07 26.81 -13.73
CA ALA A 101 17.24 26.01 -12.54
C ALA A 101 16.85 24.55 -12.83
N ASP A 102 17.16 23.69 -11.89
CA ASP A 102 16.84 22.27 -11.89
C ASP A 102 15.51 22.04 -11.18
N TYR A 103 14.50 21.53 -11.90
CA TYR A 103 13.10 21.45 -11.49
C TYR A 103 12.58 20.03 -11.41
N LYS A 104 11.62 19.85 -10.53
CA LYS A 104 10.77 18.68 -10.42
C LYS A 104 9.32 19.10 -10.47
N VAL A 105 8.45 18.20 -10.93
CA VAL A 105 7.01 18.43 -11.05
C VAL A 105 6.20 17.41 -10.29
N ARG A 106 4.98 17.79 -9.91
CA ARG A 106 3.96 16.85 -9.46
C ARG A 106 2.60 17.27 -10.00
N PHE A 107 1.68 16.32 -10.06
CA PHE A 107 0.40 16.49 -10.70
C PHE A 107 -0.76 16.32 -9.73
N THR A 108 -1.81 17.10 -9.95
CA THR A 108 -3.11 16.88 -9.31
C THR A 108 -3.95 15.99 -10.22
N CYS A 109 -4.42 14.87 -9.69
CA CYS A 109 -5.15 13.87 -10.45
C CYS A 109 -6.65 13.85 -10.12
N PRO A 110 -7.51 13.53 -11.11
CA PRO A 110 -8.95 13.40 -10.89
C PRO A 110 -9.31 12.31 -9.89
N GLU A 111 -10.40 12.53 -9.15
CA GLU A 111 -10.92 11.62 -8.12
C GLU A 111 -11.09 10.17 -8.59
N GLU A 112 -11.58 9.96 -9.82
CA GLU A 112 -11.79 8.63 -10.40
C GLU A 112 -10.49 7.83 -10.50
N TRP A 113 -9.39 8.48 -10.87
CA TRP A 113 -8.09 7.82 -10.97
C TRP A 113 -7.56 7.45 -9.59
N CYS A 114 -7.66 8.39 -8.64
CA CYS A 114 -7.20 8.23 -7.27
C CYS A 114 -7.96 7.12 -6.51
N SER A 115 -9.22 6.88 -6.88
CA SER A 115 -10.11 5.90 -6.24
C SER A 115 -9.85 4.43 -6.60
N ASN A 116 -9.04 4.16 -7.64
CA ASN A 116 -8.85 2.79 -8.15
C ASN A 116 -8.21 1.83 -7.14
N CYS A 117 -7.20 2.30 -6.41
CA CYS A 117 -6.54 1.53 -5.35
C CYS A 117 -6.19 2.48 -4.20
N ARG A 118 -7.22 2.81 -3.41
CA ARG A 118 -7.16 3.85 -2.39
C ARG A 118 -7.24 3.24 -1.00
N THR A 119 -6.41 3.74 -0.10
CA THR A 119 -6.43 3.32 1.31
C THR A 119 -7.61 3.95 2.06
N PRO A 120 -7.96 3.42 3.25
CA PRO A 120 -8.73 4.16 4.23
C PRO A 120 -8.05 5.49 4.60
N TRP A 121 -8.80 6.34 5.31
CA TRP A 121 -8.23 7.51 5.98
C TRP A 121 -7.46 7.09 7.24
N PHE A 122 -6.28 7.67 7.42
CA PHE A 122 -5.42 7.54 8.59
C PHE A 122 -5.31 8.89 9.30
N ASP A 123 -5.55 8.85 10.60
CA ASP A 123 -5.46 9.95 11.56
C ASP A 123 -4.77 9.32 12.78
N ARG A 124 -3.44 9.40 12.77
CA ARG A 124 -2.56 8.75 13.73
C ARG A 124 -2.09 9.73 14.78
N ASP A 125 -1.94 11.00 14.45
CA ASP A 125 -1.36 12.04 15.30
C ASP A 125 -2.28 13.25 15.35
N ASN A 126 -2.70 13.64 16.56
CA ASN A 126 -3.48 14.86 16.73
C ASN A 126 -2.54 16.08 16.81
N PRO A 127 -2.98 17.31 16.50
CA PRO A 127 -2.14 18.53 16.42
C PRO A 127 -1.57 19.03 17.76
N GLY A 128 -1.70 18.25 18.83
CA GLY A 128 -1.15 18.54 20.14
C GLY A 128 0.38 18.59 20.14
N GLY A 129 0.96 19.35 21.06
CA GLY A 129 2.43 19.46 21.15
C GLY A 129 3.04 20.23 19.97
N VAL A 130 3.84 19.55 19.14
CA VAL A 130 4.71 20.19 18.12
C VAL A 130 3.98 20.44 16.79
N GLY A 131 2.92 19.71 16.53
CA GLY A 131 2.20 19.75 15.25
C GLY A 131 1.41 18.48 15.04
N ASP A 132 1.06 18.22 13.80
CA ASP A 132 0.31 17.05 13.34
C ASP A 132 1.17 16.29 12.30
N TYR A 133 1.47 15.02 12.60
CA TYR A 133 2.45 14.19 11.90
C TYR A 133 1.85 12.89 11.37
N GLU A 134 1.18 12.99 10.22
CA GLU A 134 0.69 11.86 9.43
C GLU A 134 1.76 11.28 8.48
N THR A 135 2.90 10.88 9.04
CA THR A 135 4.02 10.34 8.26
C THR A 135 3.74 8.89 7.80
N LEU A 136 4.12 8.57 6.56
CA LEU A 136 3.93 7.24 6.00
C LEU A 136 4.62 6.16 6.85
N SER A 137 5.83 6.44 7.36
CA SER A 137 6.58 5.49 8.19
C SER A 137 5.80 5.06 9.45
N LEU A 138 5.19 6.01 10.16
CA LEU A 138 4.38 5.72 11.35
C LEU A 138 3.06 5.05 10.99
N ILE A 139 2.46 5.41 9.84
CA ILE A 139 1.24 4.77 9.34
C ILE A 139 1.50 3.29 9.02
N LEU A 140 2.60 2.96 8.34
CA LEU A 140 2.96 1.57 8.01
C LEU A 140 3.18 0.72 9.25
N VAL A 141 3.78 1.29 10.30
CA VAL A 141 3.99 0.61 11.58
C VAL A 141 2.66 0.40 12.33
N THR A 142 1.81 1.43 12.36
CA THR A 142 0.56 1.43 13.14
C THR A 142 -0.54 0.62 12.48
N TYR A 143 -0.64 0.71 11.14
CA TYR A 143 -1.66 0.06 10.31
C TYR A 143 -1.00 -0.81 9.23
N PRO A 144 -0.25 -1.86 9.62
CA PRO A 144 0.47 -2.68 8.66
C PRO A 144 -0.49 -3.32 7.66
N LEU A 145 -0.03 -3.42 6.41
CA LEU A 145 -0.80 -3.93 5.25
C LEU A 145 -2.04 -3.11 4.85
N GLN A 146 -2.36 -2.00 5.53
CA GLN A 146 -3.46 -1.11 5.14
C GLN A 146 -3.00 0.03 4.22
N ALA A 147 -1.72 0.37 4.26
CA ALA A 147 -1.06 1.27 3.32
C ALA A 147 0.06 0.54 2.56
N CYS A 148 0.26 0.91 1.30
CA CYS A 148 1.40 0.46 0.51
C CYS A 148 2.67 1.20 0.93
N ALA A 149 3.83 0.56 0.79
CA ALA A 149 5.11 1.15 1.16
C ALA A 149 5.63 2.22 0.18
N GLN A 150 5.08 2.23 -1.04
CA GLN A 150 5.36 3.24 -2.05
C GLN A 150 4.04 3.77 -2.63
N PRO A 151 3.34 4.65 -1.91
CA PRO A 151 2.19 5.36 -2.44
C PRO A 151 2.56 6.20 -3.66
N ILE A 152 1.64 6.29 -4.62
CA ILE A 152 1.82 7.09 -5.84
C ILE A 152 1.19 8.48 -5.70
N ALA A 153 0.18 8.62 -4.84
CA ALA A 153 -0.45 9.90 -4.54
C ALA A 153 -0.98 9.96 -3.10
N ILE A 154 -1.17 11.18 -2.60
CA ILE A 154 -1.69 11.47 -1.26
C ILE A 154 -2.86 12.43 -1.35
N GLU A 155 -3.80 12.24 -0.45
CA GLU A 155 -4.88 13.17 -0.17
C GLU A 155 -4.83 13.55 1.29
N VAL A 156 -5.05 14.82 1.56
CA VAL A 156 -5.04 15.37 2.91
C VAL A 156 -6.33 16.14 3.12
N THR A 157 -7.03 15.84 4.21
CA THR A 157 -8.15 16.64 4.68
C THR A 157 -7.96 16.98 6.13
N THR A 158 -8.62 18.02 6.60
CA THR A 158 -8.93 18.09 8.04
C THR A 158 -9.79 16.88 8.44
N VAL A 159 -9.80 16.49 9.71
CA VAL A 159 -10.70 15.42 10.18
C VAL A 159 -12.18 15.76 9.93
N SER A 160 -12.52 17.05 9.92
CA SER A 160 -13.84 17.58 9.53
C SER A 160 -14.16 17.50 8.04
N GLY A 161 -13.22 17.04 7.20
CA GLY A 161 -13.42 16.76 5.78
C GLY A 161 -13.11 17.92 4.84
N THR A 162 -12.43 18.97 5.30
CA THR A 162 -12.03 20.09 4.43
C THR A 162 -10.78 19.68 3.63
N PRO A 163 -10.82 19.68 2.28
CA PRO A 163 -9.64 19.36 1.47
C PRO A 163 -8.50 20.34 1.71
N VAL A 164 -7.29 19.80 1.83
CA VAL A 164 -6.06 20.57 2.06
C VAL A 164 -5.19 20.44 0.81
N LEU A 165 -5.05 21.52 0.06
CA LEU A 165 -4.15 21.57 -1.09
C LEU A 165 -2.81 22.20 -0.68
N PRO A 166 -1.71 21.84 -1.37
CA PRO A 166 -0.39 22.38 -1.04
C PRO A 166 -0.30 23.89 -1.29
N THR A 167 -1.00 24.39 -2.32
CA THR A 167 -0.91 25.79 -2.74
C THR A 167 -1.38 26.75 -1.65
N GLY A 168 -0.50 27.66 -1.24
CA GLY A 168 -0.80 28.72 -0.27
C GLY A 168 -0.64 28.33 1.20
N ASN A 169 -0.24 27.09 1.50
CA ASN A 169 0.05 26.62 2.85
C ASN A 169 1.54 26.29 3.01
N SER A 170 2.11 26.62 4.16
CA SER A 170 3.49 26.27 4.52
C SER A 170 3.53 24.96 5.30
N PHE A 171 3.29 23.83 4.63
CA PHE A 171 3.46 22.50 5.24
C PHE A 171 4.93 22.06 5.14
N GLN A 172 5.43 21.39 6.17
CA GLN A 172 6.81 20.89 6.15
C GLN A 172 6.93 19.69 5.19
N VAL A 173 5.92 18.82 5.19
CA VAL A 173 5.86 17.66 4.30
C VAL A 173 4.45 17.56 3.72
N TYR A 174 4.37 17.40 2.40
CA TYR A 174 3.17 17.03 1.67
C TYR A 174 3.63 16.19 0.49
N ASP A 175 3.91 14.92 0.73
CA ASP A 175 4.48 14.01 -0.26
C ASP A 175 4.03 12.58 0.02
N PRO A 176 3.48 11.84 -0.95
CA PRO A 176 2.95 10.50 -0.70
C PRO A 176 3.96 9.48 -0.19
N THR A 177 5.26 9.65 -0.48
CA THR A 177 6.31 8.74 -0.01
C THR A 177 6.83 9.07 1.38
N GLN A 178 6.49 10.25 1.91
CA GLN A 178 6.87 10.70 3.26
C GLN A 178 5.65 10.83 4.19
N GLY A 179 4.48 11.14 3.65
CA GLY A 179 3.23 11.45 4.36
C GLY A 179 2.91 12.95 4.36
N PHE A 180 2.37 13.43 5.48
CA PHE A 180 2.02 14.82 5.69
C PHE A 180 2.52 15.29 7.05
N VAL A 181 3.07 16.51 7.11
CA VAL A 181 3.54 17.12 8.35
C VAL A 181 3.17 18.59 8.39
N CYS A 182 2.35 18.94 9.39
CA CYS A 182 2.12 20.31 9.80
C CYS A 182 2.87 20.59 11.10
N VAL A 183 3.68 21.65 11.14
CA VAL A 183 4.38 22.09 12.36
C VAL A 183 3.73 23.34 12.92
N ASN A 184 3.33 23.30 14.20
CA ASN A 184 2.64 24.40 14.89
C ASN A 184 3.42 25.72 14.81
N ALA A 185 4.74 25.67 14.99
CA ALA A 185 5.62 26.85 14.97
C ALA A 185 5.69 27.54 13.60
N GLN A 186 5.30 26.87 12.53
CA GLN A 186 5.30 27.41 11.16
C GLN A 186 3.94 28.00 10.77
N GLN A 187 2.89 27.79 11.57
CA GLN A 187 1.53 28.22 11.24
C GLN A 187 1.08 29.44 12.05
N LYS A 188 0.37 30.37 11.41
CA LYS A 188 -0.33 31.48 12.09
C LYS A 188 -1.63 30.97 12.71
N GLY A 189 -1.52 30.28 13.85
CA GLY A 189 -2.67 29.74 14.59
C GLY A 189 -2.54 28.27 15.01
N GLY A 190 -1.38 27.64 14.77
CA GLY A 190 -1.20 26.22 14.98
C GLY A 190 -1.77 25.38 13.83
N CYS A 191 -1.49 24.08 13.89
CA CYS A 191 -2.02 23.09 12.97
C CYS A 191 -3.48 22.77 13.30
N GLN A 192 -4.26 22.48 12.26
CA GLN A 192 -5.52 21.79 12.43
C GLN A 192 -5.27 20.29 12.60
N ASP A 193 -6.33 19.55 12.88
CA ASP A 193 -6.33 18.09 12.94
C ASP A 193 -6.56 17.54 11.54
N TYR A 194 -5.56 16.84 11.01
CA TYR A 194 -5.47 16.36 9.65
C TYR A 194 -5.53 14.84 9.60
N ARG A 195 -5.91 14.34 8.44
CA ARG A 195 -5.88 12.92 8.12
C ARG A 195 -5.45 12.74 6.68
N VAL A 196 -4.77 11.63 6.43
CA VAL A 196 -4.24 11.30 5.11
C VAL A 196 -4.83 10.02 4.57
N ARG A 197 -4.89 9.90 3.25
CA ARG A 197 -5.04 8.61 2.58
C ARG A 197 -4.18 8.59 1.34
N PHE A 198 -3.88 7.39 0.90
CA PHE A 198 -2.94 7.14 -0.17
C PHE A 198 -3.63 6.48 -1.35
N THR A 199 -3.20 6.84 -2.55
CA THR A 199 -3.39 6.01 -3.74
C THR A 199 -2.16 5.11 -3.86
N CYS A 200 -2.40 3.81 -4.01
CA CYS A 200 -1.38 2.78 -4.10
C CYS A 200 -1.28 2.22 -5.53
N PRO A 201 -0.15 1.57 -5.87
CA PRO A 201 -0.06 0.76 -7.08
C PRO A 201 -1.17 -0.28 -7.10
N THR A 202 -1.75 -0.55 -8.27
CA THR A 202 -2.88 -1.48 -8.43
C THR A 202 -2.57 -2.87 -7.85
N SER A 203 -1.33 -3.33 -7.93
CA SER A 203 -0.85 -4.59 -7.35
C SER A 203 -1.13 -4.72 -5.86
N PHE A 204 -1.18 -3.61 -5.11
CA PHE A 204 -1.50 -3.62 -3.68
C PHE A 204 -2.96 -4.00 -3.38
N CYS A 205 -3.88 -3.65 -4.29
CA CYS A 205 -5.31 -3.94 -4.16
C CYS A 205 -5.75 -5.21 -4.89
N LEU A 206 -4.87 -5.83 -5.69
CA LEU A 206 -5.11 -7.14 -6.25
C LEU A 206 -5.08 -8.23 -5.16
N PRO A 207 -5.66 -9.43 -5.44
CA PRO A 207 -5.50 -10.58 -4.57
C PRO A 207 -4.03 -10.82 -4.22
N LYS A 208 -3.79 -11.19 -2.97
CA LYS A 208 -2.47 -11.33 -2.40
C LYS A 208 -2.49 -12.39 -1.30
N CYS A 209 -1.35 -12.99 -1.03
CA CYS A 209 -1.18 -14.00 0.01
C CYS A 209 -0.20 -13.51 1.07
N VAL A 210 -0.37 -14.00 2.28
CA VAL A 210 0.46 -13.64 3.43
C VAL A 210 1.37 -14.81 3.76
N THR A 211 2.67 -14.55 3.84
CA THR A 211 3.66 -15.58 4.16
C THR A 211 3.56 -16.02 5.62
N ARG A 212 4.25 -17.11 5.96
CA ARG A 212 4.55 -17.43 7.36
C ARG A 212 5.45 -16.37 8.00
N TRP A 213 5.58 -16.44 9.32
CA TRP A 213 6.55 -15.62 10.07
C TRP A 213 8.00 -16.11 9.87
N PHE A 214 8.92 -15.17 9.88
CA PHE A 214 10.37 -15.35 9.78
C PHE A 214 11.07 -14.57 10.87
N ASP A 215 12.08 -15.19 11.44
CA ASP A 215 12.87 -14.76 12.59
C ASP A 215 14.27 -15.34 12.34
N SER A 216 15.26 -14.47 12.20
CA SER A 216 16.61 -14.81 11.74
C SER A 216 17.73 -14.09 12.50
N ASP A 217 17.42 -13.05 13.27
CA ASP A 217 18.35 -12.35 14.16
C ASP A 217 17.72 -12.22 15.55
N ASP A 218 18.55 -12.14 16.60
CA ASP A 218 18.08 -11.96 17.98
C ASP A 218 18.54 -10.57 18.48
N PRO A 219 17.84 -9.91 19.43
CA PRO A 219 18.21 -8.58 19.92
C PRO A 219 19.59 -8.50 20.60
N ASN A 220 20.16 -9.65 20.96
CA ASN A 220 21.46 -9.78 21.62
C ASN A 220 22.60 -10.05 20.63
N THR A 221 22.31 -10.21 19.35
CA THR A 221 23.30 -10.35 18.28
C THR A 221 23.41 -9.05 17.48
N ASN A 222 24.57 -8.82 16.87
CA ASN A 222 24.81 -7.75 15.88
C ASN A 222 24.39 -6.30 16.24
N GLY A 223 24.11 -5.99 17.51
CA GLY A 223 23.75 -4.66 17.99
C GLY A 223 22.28 -4.29 17.84
N GLY A 224 21.38 -5.24 17.59
CA GLY A 224 19.95 -5.00 17.42
C GLY A 224 19.22 -6.29 17.05
N ASP A 225 18.03 -6.14 16.47
CA ASP A 225 17.26 -7.24 15.89
C ASP A 225 16.83 -6.84 14.47
N SER A 226 17.21 -7.64 13.46
CA SER A 226 17.07 -7.29 12.06
C SER A 226 16.63 -8.45 11.16
N GLU A 227 15.44 -8.28 10.59
CA GLU A 227 14.84 -9.18 9.62
C GLU A 227 14.88 -8.59 8.21
N LEU A 228 16.10 -8.49 7.66
CA LEU A 228 16.32 -7.91 6.34
C LEU A 228 15.89 -8.86 5.22
N LEU A 229 15.14 -8.33 4.25
CA LEU A 229 14.57 -9.13 3.16
C LEU A 229 15.66 -9.87 2.36
N THR A 230 16.81 -9.22 2.12
CA THR A 230 17.93 -9.81 1.37
C THR A 230 18.54 -11.03 2.08
N ALA A 231 18.66 -10.97 3.40
CA ALA A 231 19.12 -12.09 4.22
C ALA A 231 18.08 -13.22 4.24
N LEU A 232 16.80 -12.88 4.44
CA LEU A 232 15.71 -13.83 4.47
C LEU A 232 15.51 -14.56 3.13
N LEU A 233 15.62 -13.87 2.00
CA LEU A 233 15.54 -14.49 0.67
C LEU A 233 16.69 -15.49 0.43
N SER A 234 17.85 -15.24 1.02
CA SER A 234 19.02 -16.12 0.94
C SER A 234 18.85 -17.34 1.85
N LEU A 235 18.31 -17.15 3.05
CA LEU A 235 18.10 -18.21 4.04
C LEU A 235 16.91 -19.12 3.69
N TYR A 236 15.86 -18.55 3.08
CA TYR A 236 14.63 -19.26 2.71
C TYR A 236 14.28 -19.14 1.22
N PRO A 237 15.08 -19.73 0.31
CA PRO A 237 14.85 -19.61 -1.13
C PRO A 237 13.46 -20.10 -1.56
N GLY A 238 12.67 -19.21 -2.17
CA GLY A 238 11.33 -19.52 -2.69
C GLY A 238 10.20 -19.47 -1.66
N TYR A 239 10.47 -19.17 -0.39
CA TYR A 239 9.45 -19.01 0.65
C TYR A 239 8.85 -17.60 0.70
N ILE A 240 9.58 -16.61 0.17
CA ILE A 240 9.19 -15.20 0.13
C ILE A 240 9.25 -14.75 -1.33
N CYS A 241 8.33 -13.88 -1.74
CA CYS A 241 8.39 -13.23 -3.04
C CYS A 241 9.58 -12.26 -3.11
N PRO A 242 10.25 -12.11 -4.28
CA PRO A 242 11.39 -11.21 -4.41
C PRO A 242 11.03 -9.72 -4.19
N ASN A 243 9.79 -9.33 -4.52
CA ASN A 243 9.28 -7.98 -4.36
C ASN A 243 7.96 -8.01 -3.55
N PRO A 244 8.04 -8.04 -2.21
CA PRO A 244 6.86 -8.00 -1.37
C PRO A 244 6.08 -6.69 -1.46
N LEU A 245 4.77 -6.76 -1.26
CA LEU A 245 3.85 -5.61 -1.29
C LEU A 245 3.68 -4.95 0.08
N GLY A 246 3.94 -5.68 1.16
CA GLY A 246 3.75 -5.23 2.53
C GLY A 246 4.50 -6.10 3.51
N ILE A 247 4.77 -5.56 4.70
CA ILE A 247 5.45 -6.23 5.80
C ILE A 247 4.62 -6.05 7.08
N GLU A 248 4.61 -7.07 7.91
CA GLU A 248 4.18 -7.01 9.30
C GLU A 248 5.35 -7.42 10.18
N ALA A 249 5.47 -6.78 11.34
CA ALA A 249 6.40 -7.18 12.39
C ALA A 249 5.66 -7.26 13.72
N GLN A 250 6.01 -8.27 14.51
CA GLN A 250 5.50 -8.43 15.87
C GLN A 250 6.58 -9.10 16.72
N THR A 251 6.45 -9.02 18.02
CA THR A 251 7.33 -9.75 18.92
C THR A 251 7.15 -11.26 18.75
N ILE A 252 8.09 -12.06 19.24
CA ILE A 252 7.93 -13.53 19.25
C ILE A 252 6.62 -13.97 19.93
N SER A 253 6.21 -13.23 20.98
CA SER A 253 4.95 -13.43 21.72
C SER A 253 3.69 -12.90 21.02
N GLY A 254 3.79 -12.29 19.84
CA GLY A 254 2.65 -11.82 19.05
C GLY A 254 2.16 -10.40 19.36
N LEU A 255 2.93 -9.61 20.11
CA LEU A 255 2.60 -8.20 20.33
C LEU A 255 2.97 -7.40 19.07
N PRO A 256 2.06 -6.61 18.47
CA PRO A 256 2.38 -5.81 17.29
C PRO A 256 3.55 -4.84 17.56
N ALA A 257 4.44 -4.70 16.58
CA ALA A 257 5.63 -3.86 16.72
C ALA A 257 5.30 -2.41 17.12
N SER A 258 4.19 -1.86 16.62
CA SER A 258 3.68 -0.52 16.97
C SER A 258 3.41 -0.30 18.47
N GLN A 259 3.22 -1.37 19.25
CA GLN A 259 2.90 -1.29 20.68
C GLN A 259 4.11 -1.47 21.59
N THR A 260 5.28 -1.76 21.03
CA THR A 260 6.49 -2.04 21.81
C THR A 260 7.18 -0.79 22.32
N GLY A 261 6.99 0.35 21.65
CA GLY A 261 7.69 1.59 21.92
C GLY A 261 9.15 1.63 21.43
N ASN A 262 9.65 0.58 20.77
CA ASN A 262 10.94 0.64 20.09
C ASN A 262 10.86 1.55 18.85
N VAL A 263 12.00 2.14 18.50
CA VAL A 263 12.19 2.95 17.29
C VAL A 263 12.83 2.08 16.22
N PHE A 264 12.17 1.93 15.08
CA PHE A 264 12.64 1.11 13.97
C PHE A 264 13.45 1.95 12.98
N GLU A 265 14.66 1.49 12.65
CA GLU A 265 15.47 2.10 11.59
C GLU A 265 14.90 1.75 10.22
N VAL A 266 14.42 0.51 10.07
CA VAL A 266 13.82 0.01 8.83
C VAL A 266 12.48 -0.65 9.17
N PHE A 267 11.42 -0.25 8.46
CA PHE A 267 10.12 -0.92 8.50
C PHE A 267 9.43 -0.77 7.14
N ASN A 268 9.83 -1.57 6.15
CA ASN A 268 9.20 -1.55 4.83
C ASN A 268 9.45 -2.88 4.08
N PRO A 269 8.56 -3.29 3.16
CA PRO A 269 8.66 -4.56 2.45
C PRO A 269 9.83 -4.66 1.46
N ILE A 270 10.52 -3.57 1.14
CA ILE A 270 11.62 -3.55 0.17
C ILE A 270 12.94 -3.93 0.87
N THR A 271 13.18 -3.36 2.04
CA THR A 271 14.40 -3.59 2.83
C THR A 271 14.19 -4.66 3.90
N GLY A 272 13.00 -4.74 4.50
CA GLY A 272 12.67 -5.63 5.61
C GLY A 272 12.36 -4.86 6.90
N PHE A 273 12.88 -5.35 8.00
CA PHE A 273 12.72 -4.76 9.33
C PHE A 273 14.07 -4.66 10.04
N SER A 274 14.29 -3.58 10.79
CA SER A 274 15.46 -3.45 11.65
C SER A 274 15.18 -2.55 12.84
N CYS A 275 15.48 -3.07 14.03
CA CYS A 275 15.61 -2.34 15.27
C CYS A 275 17.09 -2.33 15.67
N VAL A 276 17.63 -1.15 15.98
CA VAL A 276 19.02 -1.00 16.42
C VAL A 276 19.08 -0.57 17.88
N ASN A 277 19.80 -1.31 18.73
CA ASN A 277 19.89 -1.07 20.18
C ASN A 277 20.37 0.36 20.50
N ALA A 278 21.32 0.88 19.72
CA ALA A 278 21.87 2.22 19.91
C ALA A 278 20.82 3.34 19.78
N ASN A 279 19.72 3.09 19.04
CA ASN A 279 18.67 4.07 18.79
C ASN A 279 17.53 4.02 19.84
N GLN A 280 17.59 3.10 20.81
CA GLN A 280 16.50 2.86 21.77
C GLN A 280 16.59 3.71 23.06
N GLY A 281 17.41 4.75 23.09
CA GLY A 281 17.52 5.64 24.26
C GLY A 281 18.00 4.94 25.54
N GLY A 282 18.80 3.88 25.42
CA GLY A 282 19.33 3.09 26.54
C GLY A 282 18.62 1.75 26.79
N GLY A 283 17.55 1.45 26.05
CA GLY A 283 16.93 0.12 26.00
C GLY A 283 17.58 -0.84 24.99
N LEU A 284 17.13 -2.08 24.99
CA LEU A 284 17.39 -3.04 23.91
C LEU A 284 16.16 -3.14 23.02
N CYS A 285 16.37 -3.56 21.78
CA CYS A 285 15.31 -4.04 20.92
C CYS A 285 14.61 -5.22 21.58
N VAL A 286 13.28 -5.27 21.43
CA VAL A 286 12.56 -6.52 21.64
C VAL A 286 12.93 -7.49 20.51
N ASP A 287 12.64 -8.76 20.75
CA ASP A 287 12.81 -9.86 19.80
C ASP A 287 11.59 -9.96 18.88
N TYR A 288 11.80 -9.76 17.58
CA TYR A 288 10.78 -9.61 16.55
C TYR A 288 10.87 -10.70 15.49
N LYS A 289 9.71 -10.96 14.89
CA LYS A 289 9.56 -11.75 13.67
C LYS A 289 8.74 -10.98 12.66
N VAL A 290 9.02 -11.20 11.38
CA VAL A 290 8.34 -10.55 10.27
C VAL A 290 7.61 -11.51 9.36
N ARG A 291 6.62 -11.01 8.64
CA ARG A 291 6.04 -11.69 7.48
C ARG A 291 5.69 -10.70 6.41
N PHE A 292 5.46 -11.22 5.21
CA PHE A 292 5.31 -10.44 4.02
C PHE A 292 3.98 -10.73 3.33
N THR A 293 3.46 -9.73 2.63
CA THR A 293 2.38 -9.92 1.66
C THR A 293 2.97 -9.98 0.26
N CYS A 294 2.59 -11.00 -0.51
CA CYS A 294 3.13 -11.25 -1.84
C CYS A 294 2.09 -11.03 -2.95
N PRO A 295 2.54 -10.61 -4.15
CA PRO A 295 1.64 -10.35 -5.27
C PRO A 295 1.02 -11.61 -5.83
N GLU A 296 -0.16 -11.47 -6.45
CA GLU A 296 -0.94 -12.55 -7.06
C GLU A 296 -0.11 -13.50 -7.93
N GLU A 297 0.76 -12.95 -8.78
CA GLU A 297 1.62 -13.71 -9.70
C GLU A 297 2.60 -14.66 -8.98
N TRP A 298 2.97 -14.34 -7.74
CA TRP A 298 3.79 -15.24 -6.92
C TRP A 298 2.92 -16.28 -6.21
N CYS A 299 1.81 -15.83 -5.62
CA CYS A 299 0.89 -16.67 -4.86
C CYS A 299 0.23 -17.75 -5.71
N SER A 300 0.00 -17.48 -7.00
CA SER A 300 -0.68 -18.40 -7.91
C SER A 300 0.20 -19.54 -8.45
N LYS A 301 1.53 -19.48 -8.27
CA LYS A 301 2.49 -20.45 -8.85
C LYS A 301 2.24 -21.89 -8.43
N CYS A 302 1.92 -22.11 -7.16
CA CYS A 302 1.58 -23.43 -6.64
C CYS A 302 0.52 -23.28 -5.55
N ARG A 303 -0.69 -22.98 -6.01
CA ARG A 303 -1.83 -22.63 -5.16
C ARG A 303 -2.81 -23.80 -5.05
N THR A 304 -3.30 -24.03 -3.84
CA THR A 304 -4.34 -25.04 -3.60
C THR A 304 -5.73 -24.52 -4.01
N PRO A 305 -6.73 -25.41 -4.16
CA PRO A 305 -8.13 -25.03 -4.11
C PRO A 305 -8.49 -24.30 -2.80
N TRP A 306 -9.68 -23.70 -2.78
CA TRP A 306 -10.28 -23.18 -1.55
C TRP A 306 -10.81 -24.31 -0.67
N PHE A 307 -10.59 -24.18 0.63
CA PHE A 307 -11.09 -25.04 1.68
C PHE A 307 -11.99 -24.23 2.60
N ASP A 308 -13.21 -24.72 2.75
CA ASP A 308 -14.30 -24.21 3.59
C ASP A 308 -14.78 -25.46 4.32
N ARG A 309 -14.37 -25.62 5.56
CA ARG A 309 -14.56 -26.85 6.35
C ARG A 309 -15.49 -26.59 7.52
N ASP A 310 -15.36 -25.43 8.15
CA ASP A 310 -16.18 -25.01 9.27
C ASP A 310 -17.10 -23.88 8.81
N ASN A 311 -18.32 -23.85 9.36
CA ASN A 311 -19.23 -22.73 9.12
C ASN A 311 -19.31 -21.95 10.44
N PRO A 312 -19.56 -20.63 10.42
CA PRO A 312 -19.59 -19.81 11.62
C PRO A 312 -20.72 -20.27 12.54
N GLY A 313 -20.37 -21.00 13.61
CA GLY A 313 -21.31 -21.61 14.53
C GLY A 313 -20.90 -21.41 15.98
N GLY A 314 -21.72 -20.70 16.77
CA GLY A 314 -21.59 -20.54 18.23
C GLY A 314 -20.29 -19.88 18.72
N VAL A 315 -19.16 -20.56 18.57
CA VAL A 315 -17.82 -20.19 19.02
C VAL A 315 -17.01 -19.39 17.98
N GLY A 316 -17.29 -19.53 16.69
CA GLY A 316 -16.53 -18.86 15.64
C GLY A 316 -16.53 -19.63 14.33
N ASP A 317 -15.53 -19.36 13.50
CA ASP A 317 -15.23 -20.07 12.26
C ASP A 317 -13.74 -20.44 12.22
N PHE A 318 -13.46 -21.74 12.03
CA PHE A 318 -12.14 -22.32 12.23
C PHE A 318 -11.67 -23.10 11.00
N GLU A 319 -10.76 -22.51 10.23
CA GLU A 319 -10.14 -23.07 9.04
C GLU A 319 -8.68 -23.48 9.28
N THR A 320 -8.49 -24.32 10.31
CA THR A 320 -7.16 -24.79 10.74
C THR A 320 -6.51 -25.74 9.72
N LEU A 321 -5.21 -25.61 9.50
CA LEU A 321 -4.45 -26.44 8.56
C LEU A 321 -4.50 -27.93 8.96
N SER A 322 -4.41 -28.22 10.26
CA SER A 322 -4.36 -29.60 10.79
C SER A 322 -5.59 -30.41 10.40
N LEU A 323 -6.78 -29.82 10.53
CA LEU A 323 -8.04 -30.47 10.15
C LEU A 323 -8.24 -30.47 8.62
N THR A 324 -7.74 -29.46 7.90
CA THR A 324 -7.76 -29.43 6.43
C THR A 324 -6.92 -30.56 5.83
N LEU A 325 -5.73 -30.84 6.39
CA LEU A 325 -4.88 -31.95 5.99
C LEU A 325 -5.55 -33.32 6.17
N ILE A 326 -6.40 -33.47 7.19
CA ILE A 326 -7.16 -34.69 7.45
C ILE A 326 -8.34 -34.82 6.48
N ALA A 327 -9.08 -33.74 6.25
CA ALA A 327 -10.26 -33.74 5.39
C ALA A 327 -9.91 -33.86 3.89
N TYR A 328 -8.81 -33.25 3.47
CA TYR A 328 -8.39 -33.15 2.07
C TYR A 328 -6.94 -33.63 1.86
N PRO A 329 -6.65 -34.92 2.12
CA PRO A 329 -5.30 -35.45 1.99
C PRO A 329 -4.79 -35.26 0.55
N LEU A 330 -3.51 -34.90 0.43
CA LEU A 330 -2.80 -34.63 -0.85
C LEU A 330 -3.27 -33.40 -1.64
N GLN A 331 -4.33 -32.70 -1.23
CA GLN A 331 -4.78 -31.46 -1.89
C GLN A 331 -4.13 -30.21 -1.30
N VAL A 332 -3.52 -30.33 -0.11
CA VAL A 332 -2.78 -29.28 0.57
C VAL A 332 -1.41 -29.81 1.01
N CYS A 333 -0.38 -28.98 0.92
CA CYS A 333 0.95 -29.33 1.40
C CYS A 333 1.01 -29.29 2.92
N ALA A 334 1.85 -30.15 3.52
CA ALA A 334 2.02 -30.19 4.98
C ALA A 334 2.71 -28.95 5.56
N GLN A 335 3.45 -28.20 4.72
CA GLN A 335 4.12 -26.95 5.11
C GLN A 335 3.84 -25.86 4.07
N PRO A 336 2.66 -25.22 4.12
CA PRO A 336 2.37 -24.05 3.32
C PRO A 336 3.36 -22.91 3.58
N ILE A 337 3.68 -22.16 2.53
CA ILE A 337 4.56 -20.99 2.62
C ILE A 337 3.78 -19.68 2.73
N ALA A 338 2.54 -19.66 2.24
CA ALA A 338 1.63 -18.54 2.38
C ALA A 338 0.16 -19.00 2.46
N ILE A 339 -0.70 -18.13 2.98
CA ILE A 339 -2.14 -18.35 3.14
C ILE A 339 -2.91 -17.18 2.54
N GLU A 340 -4.07 -17.48 1.99
CA GLU A 340 -5.08 -16.54 1.55
C GLU A 340 -6.38 -16.86 2.26
N VAL A 341 -7.08 -15.82 2.71
CA VAL A 341 -8.36 -15.96 3.41
C VAL A 341 -9.36 -15.04 2.73
N THR A 342 -10.55 -15.58 2.45
CA THR A 342 -11.68 -14.79 1.93
C THR A 342 -12.93 -15.16 2.72
N THR A 343 -13.91 -14.27 2.75
CA THR A 343 -15.27 -14.71 3.04
C THR A 343 -15.72 -15.72 1.98
N VAL A 344 -16.67 -16.59 2.28
CA VAL A 344 -17.24 -17.52 1.28
C VAL A 344 -17.79 -16.77 0.07
N SER A 345 -18.32 -15.55 0.28
CA SER A 345 -18.78 -14.62 -0.76
C SER A 345 -17.66 -13.99 -1.62
N GLY A 346 -16.39 -14.18 -1.26
CA GLY A 346 -15.23 -13.79 -2.06
C GLY A 346 -14.55 -12.49 -1.66
N THR A 347 -14.89 -11.89 -0.52
CA THR A 347 -14.23 -10.68 -0.01
C THR A 347 -12.88 -11.07 0.60
N PRO A 348 -11.73 -10.55 0.10
CA PRO A 348 -10.42 -10.82 0.69
C PRO A 348 -10.31 -10.32 2.12
N VAL A 349 -9.67 -11.12 2.97
CA VAL A 349 -9.44 -10.82 4.39
C VAL A 349 -7.95 -10.75 4.61
N LEU A 350 -7.46 -9.61 5.09
CA LEU A 350 -6.07 -9.44 5.53
C LEU A 350 -5.96 -9.70 7.04
N PRO A 351 -4.75 -9.99 7.54
CA PRO A 351 -4.53 -10.09 8.96
C PRO A 351 -4.96 -8.84 9.71
N GLY A 352 -5.44 -9.03 10.93
CA GLY A 352 -5.93 -7.96 11.78
C GLY A 352 -6.19 -8.47 13.20
N SER A 353 -6.39 -7.54 14.13
CA SER A 353 -6.53 -7.82 15.57
C SER A 353 -7.71 -8.72 15.93
N ASN A 354 -8.67 -8.89 15.03
CA ASN A 354 -9.88 -9.68 15.27
C ASN A 354 -9.71 -11.18 14.96
N PHE A 355 -8.58 -11.58 14.37
CA PHE A 355 -8.31 -12.97 14.01
C PHE A 355 -7.27 -13.55 14.97
N GLN A 356 -7.64 -14.62 15.67
CA GLN A 356 -6.75 -15.27 16.64
C GLN A 356 -5.60 -15.98 15.93
N VAL A 357 -5.90 -16.60 14.79
CA VAL A 357 -4.92 -17.26 13.94
C VAL A 357 -5.09 -16.76 12.51
N TYR A 358 -3.99 -16.34 11.92
CA TYR A 358 -3.86 -16.07 10.49
C TYR A 358 -2.42 -16.43 10.13
N ASP A 359 -2.14 -17.72 9.93
CA ASP A 359 -0.77 -18.21 9.74
C ASP A 359 -0.77 -19.44 8.83
N PRO A 360 0.06 -19.53 7.79
CA PRO A 360 0.02 -20.65 6.86
C PRO A 360 0.29 -22.02 7.50
N LEU A 361 1.01 -22.08 8.61
CA LEU A 361 1.33 -23.34 9.31
C LEU A 361 0.26 -23.74 10.33
N GLN A 362 -0.66 -22.84 10.67
CA GLN A 362 -1.75 -23.09 11.62
C GLN A 362 -3.13 -23.07 10.96
N GLY A 363 -3.31 -22.28 9.91
CA GLY A 363 -4.56 -22.01 9.21
C GLY A 363 -5.13 -20.63 9.56
N PHE A 364 -6.44 -20.56 9.71
CA PHE A 364 -7.16 -19.35 10.07
C PHE A 364 -8.18 -19.64 11.16
N GLU A 365 -8.31 -18.74 12.14
CA GLU A 365 -9.30 -18.84 13.21
C GLU A 365 -9.90 -17.47 13.50
N CYS A 366 -11.21 -17.39 13.33
CA CYS A 366 -12.03 -16.30 13.82
C CYS A 366 -12.83 -16.79 15.02
N VAL A 367 -12.74 -16.09 16.15
CA VAL A 367 -13.54 -16.39 17.35
C VAL A 367 -14.60 -15.31 17.54
N ASN A 368 -15.84 -15.71 17.78
CA ASN A 368 -16.91 -14.78 18.09
C ASN A 368 -16.59 -14.05 19.41
N ALA A 369 -16.80 -12.74 19.43
CA ALA A 369 -16.69 -11.93 20.64
C ALA A 369 -18.01 -11.18 20.85
N PRO A 370 -19.06 -11.85 21.37
CA PRO A 370 -20.39 -11.26 21.50
C PRO A 370 -20.39 -10.01 22.39
N GLN A 371 -19.47 -9.93 23.36
CA GLN A 371 -19.33 -8.78 24.25
C GLN A 371 -18.89 -7.50 23.53
N SER A 372 -18.16 -7.62 22.41
CA SER A 372 -17.77 -6.49 21.55
C SER A 372 -18.69 -6.32 20.32
N GLY A 373 -19.72 -7.17 20.18
CA GLY A 373 -20.61 -7.19 19.02
C GLY A 373 -19.97 -7.78 17.76
N TRP A 374 -18.80 -8.41 17.87
CA TRP A 374 -18.11 -9.06 16.75
C TRP A 374 -18.59 -10.50 16.59
N ASN A 375 -19.11 -10.81 15.40
CA ASN A 375 -19.39 -12.16 14.95
C ASN A 375 -18.57 -12.46 13.71
N CYS A 376 -18.00 -13.66 13.67
CA CYS A 376 -17.30 -14.18 12.53
C CYS A 376 -18.25 -14.30 11.34
N GLN A 377 -17.75 -13.89 10.18
CA GLN A 377 -18.37 -14.27 8.91
C GLN A 377 -17.98 -15.72 8.60
N ASP A 378 -18.50 -16.22 7.48
CA ASP A 378 -18.14 -17.51 6.92
C ASP A 378 -16.90 -17.32 6.04
N TYR A 379 -15.80 -17.98 6.38
CA TYR A 379 -14.51 -17.84 5.74
C TYR A 379 -14.04 -19.13 5.09
N LYS A 380 -13.19 -18.98 4.09
CA LYS A 380 -12.51 -20.09 3.43
C LYS A 380 -11.06 -19.73 3.19
N VAL A 381 -10.19 -20.74 3.25
CA VAL A 381 -8.74 -20.58 3.13
C VAL A 381 -8.20 -21.32 1.93
N ARG A 382 -7.10 -20.82 1.38
CA ARG A 382 -6.25 -21.57 0.47
C ARG A 382 -4.80 -21.26 0.73
N TYR A 383 -3.94 -22.14 0.26
CA TYR A 383 -2.53 -22.11 0.59
C TYR A 383 -1.69 -21.97 -0.67
N THR A 384 -0.56 -21.29 -0.53
CA THR A 384 0.55 -21.38 -1.48
C THR A 384 1.56 -22.38 -0.93
N CYS A 385 1.96 -23.33 -1.77
CA CYS A 385 2.93 -24.36 -1.48
C CYS A 385 4.23 -24.11 -2.25
N LEU A 386 5.31 -24.80 -1.86
CA LEU A 386 6.52 -24.79 -2.68
C LEU A 386 6.28 -25.49 -4.03
N PRO A 387 6.95 -25.06 -5.12
CA PRO A 387 6.69 -25.55 -6.48
C PRO A 387 6.74 -27.07 -6.64
N HIS A 388 7.58 -27.77 -5.88
CA HIS A 388 7.70 -29.23 -5.96
C HIS A 388 6.42 -29.97 -5.56
N PHE A 389 5.58 -29.38 -4.69
CA PHE A 389 4.29 -29.97 -4.31
C PHE A 389 3.37 -30.09 -5.54
N CYS A 390 3.24 -29.01 -6.31
CA CYS A 390 2.41 -28.99 -7.50
C CYS A 390 2.97 -29.87 -8.62
N ASN A 391 4.30 -30.01 -8.72
CA ASN A 391 4.89 -30.95 -9.67
C ASN A 391 4.52 -32.41 -9.35
N ILE A 392 4.43 -32.77 -8.07
CA ILE A 392 4.06 -34.12 -7.64
C ILE A 392 2.55 -34.35 -7.79
N SER A 393 1.71 -33.37 -7.43
CA SER A 393 0.24 -33.51 -7.54
C SER A 393 -0.22 -33.66 -8.99
N VAL A 394 0.46 -33.00 -9.94
CA VAL A 394 0.25 -33.19 -11.39
C VAL A 394 0.59 -34.63 -11.82
N LEU A 395 1.68 -35.21 -11.31
CA LEU A 395 2.07 -36.59 -11.64
C LEU A 395 1.10 -37.63 -11.08
N THR A 396 0.51 -37.38 -9.92
CA THR A 396 -0.50 -38.27 -9.30
C THR A 396 -1.91 -38.10 -9.87
N SER A 397 -2.18 -37.05 -10.64
CA SER A 397 -3.48 -36.79 -11.28
C SER A 397 -3.54 -37.16 -12.76
N LEU A 398 -2.44 -37.66 -13.34
CA LEU A 398 -2.47 -38.36 -14.62
C LEU A 398 -3.26 -39.68 -14.46
N PRO A 399 -4.19 -40.01 -15.35
CA PRO A 399 -4.83 -41.32 -15.36
C PRO A 399 -3.74 -42.38 -15.46
N LEU A 400 -3.85 -43.44 -14.65
CA LEU A 400 -3.09 -44.68 -14.79
C LEU A 400 -3.49 -45.39 -16.10
N ASP A 401 -3.16 -44.80 -17.25
CA ASP A 401 -3.35 -45.39 -18.59
C ASP A 401 -2.03 -45.31 -19.37
N VAL A 402 -0.92 -45.71 -18.74
CA VAL A 402 0.30 -46.10 -19.47
C VAL A 402 0.97 -47.30 -18.79
N THR A 403 0.27 -48.44 -18.77
CA THR A 403 0.92 -49.75 -18.68
C THR A 403 0.22 -50.73 -19.63
N ASN A 404 0.32 -50.49 -20.94
CA ASN A 404 0.24 -51.59 -21.92
C ASN A 404 0.67 -51.16 -23.33
N MET A 405 1.96 -50.84 -23.52
CA MET A 405 2.58 -50.98 -24.84
C MET A 405 4.06 -51.30 -24.68
N THR A 406 4.38 -52.61 -24.60
CA THR A 406 5.39 -53.30 -25.42
C THR A 406 5.60 -54.71 -24.87
N ASN A 407 4.67 -55.61 -25.21
CA ASN A 407 4.99 -57.03 -25.37
C ASN A 407 4.89 -57.34 -26.87
N GLN A 408 6.00 -57.18 -27.58
CA GLN A 408 6.29 -57.95 -28.78
C GLN A 408 7.69 -58.54 -28.60
N GLN A 409 7.70 -59.83 -28.27
CA GLN A 409 8.86 -60.71 -28.36
C GLN A 409 8.74 -61.47 -29.69
N VAL A 410 9.88 -61.58 -30.39
CA VAL A 410 10.27 -62.56 -31.44
C VAL A 410 9.58 -62.45 -32.79
#